data_AF-A0A6N7Y8D8-F1
#
_entry.id   AF-A0A6N7Y8D8-F1
#
_cell.length_a   1.000
_cell.length_b   1.000
_cell.length_c   1.000
_cell.angle_alpha   90.00
_cell.angle_beta   90.00
_cell.angle_gamma   90.00
#
_symmetry.space_group_name_H-M   'P 1'
#
loop_
_entity.id
_entity.type
_entity.pdbx_description
1 polymer ?
#
loop_
_entity_poly.entity_id
_entity_poly.type
_entity_poly.pdbx_seq_one_letter_code
_entity_poly.pdbx_strand_id
1 'polypeptide(L)'
;MGKEHSRSFTASLDIPVTPWDVYELLADADQQTQWRDRFAPFQDVTRAEPYTLVAYGNGLVFGIEPGPEGSGTTLTVSKSWESSGAMGAIGLRLFGKKAQEEELLALLRRVESVLLYDGI
;
A
#
# COMPACT_ATOMS: atom_id res chain seq x y z
N MET A 1 9.33 -12.06 29.09
CA MET A 1 8.30 -11.57 28.14
C MET A 1 8.81 -10.28 27.54
N GLY A 2 9.27 -10.30 26.29
CA GLY A 2 9.79 -9.10 25.62
C GLY A 2 8.63 -8.21 25.21
N LYS A 3 8.76 -6.88 25.37
CA LYS A 3 7.73 -5.95 24.87
C LYS A 3 7.72 -6.02 23.34
N GLU A 4 6.54 -6.19 22.76
CA GLU A 4 6.31 -6.08 21.33
C GLU A 4 6.34 -4.60 20.95
N HIS A 5 7.04 -4.30 19.86
CA HIS A 5 7.12 -2.96 19.30
C HIS A 5 6.52 -3.00 17.90
N SER A 6 5.49 -2.21 17.66
CA SER A 6 4.91 -2.02 16.33
C SER A 6 5.15 -0.59 15.84
N ARG A 7 5.35 -0.44 14.54
CA ARG A 7 5.39 0.85 13.87
C ARG A 7 4.66 0.75 12.54
N SER A 8 3.73 1.67 12.32
CA SER A 8 2.96 1.76 11.08
C SER A 8 3.39 3.01 10.31
N PHE A 9 3.45 2.87 8.99
CA PHE A 9 3.74 3.94 8.04
C PHE A 9 2.57 4.03 7.07
N THR A 10 2.22 5.24 6.66
CA THR A 10 1.06 5.49 5.81
C THR A 10 1.39 6.58 4.80
N ALA A 11 0.93 6.43 3.56
CA ALA A 11 0.92 7.48 2.55
C ALA A 11 -0.44 7.49 1.86
N SER A 12 -0.84 8.64 1.31
CA SER A 12 -2.10 8.80 0.58
C SER A 12 -1.88 9.60 -0.70
N LEU A 13 -2.70 9.31 -1.72
CA LEU A 13 -2.67 9.97 -3.01
C LEU A 13 -4.08 10.01 -3.60
N ASP A 14 -4.49 11.17 -4.11
CA ASP A 14 -5.72 11.30 -4.89
C ASP A 14 -5.45 10.99 -6.36
N ILE A 15 -6.25 10.10 -6.94
CA ILE A 15 -6.11 9.61 -8.31
C ILE A 15 -7.44 9.86 -9.04
N PRO A 16 -7.44 10.46 -10.26
CA PRO A 16 -8.66 10.82 -10.98
C PRO A 16 -9.29 9.63 -11.72
N VAL A 17 -9.43 8.49 -11.05
CA VAL A 17 -10.09 7.28 -11.55
C VAL A 17 -11.09 6.76 -10.53
N THR A 18 -11.94 5.82 -10.92
CA THR A 18 -12.99 5.33 -10.04
C THR A 18 -12.43 4.38 -8.97
N PRO A 19 -13.10 4.26 -7.81
CA PRO A 19 -12.71 3.28 -6.80
C PRO A 19 -12.73 1.83 -7.31
N TRP A 20 -13.51 1.55 -8.37
CA TRP A 20 -13.54 0.25 -9.04
C TRP A 20 -12.23 -0.04 -9.77
N ASP A 21 -11.75 0.91 -10.59
CA ASP A 21 -10.52 0.74 -11.38
C ASP A 21 -9.32 0.50 -10.46
N VAL A 22 -9.26 1.24 -9.34
CA VAL A 22 -8.25 1.05 -8.30
C VAL A 22 -8.38 -0.34 -7.68
N TYR A 23 -9.59 -0.78 -7.35
CA TYR A 23 -9.82 -2.09 -6.75
C TYR A 23 -9.41 -3.23 -7.70
N GLU A 24 -9.80 -3.18 -8.98
CA GLU A 24 -9.44 -4.21 -9.95
C GLU A 24 -7.92 -4.32 -10.11
N LEU A 25 -7.22 -3.20 -10.30
CA LEU A 25 -5.76 -3.19 -10.44
C LEU A 25 -5.03 -3.79 -9.23
N LEU A 26 -5.57 -3.60 -8.02
CA LEU A 26 -4.97 -4.09 -6.78
C LEU A 26 -5.35 -5.56 -6.50
N ALA A 27 -6.60 -5.94 -6.73
CA ALA A 27 -7.10 -7.27 -6.39
C ALA A 27 -6.76 -8.34 -7.44
N ASP A 28 -6.65 -7.96 -8.72
CA ASP A 28 -6.36 -8.88 -9.82
C ASP A 28 -4.88 -9.28 -9.85
N ALA A 29 -4.61 -10.58 -9.73
CA ALA A 29 -3.26 -11.13 -9.72
C ALA A 29 -2.50 -10.88 -11.03
N ASP A 30 -3.18 -10.86 -12.17
CA ASP A 30 -2.55 -10.65 -13.47
C ASP A 30 -2.10 -9.18 -13.61
N GLN A 31 -2.89 -8.25 -13.08
CA GLN A 31 -2.60 -6.81 -13.13
C GLN A 31 -1.58 -6.35 -12.08
N GLN A 32 -1.45 -7.08 -10.97
CA GLN A 32 -0.48 -6.78 -9.91
C GLN A 32 0.97 -6.69 -10.41
N THR A 33 1.30 -7.37 -11.50
CA THR A 33 2.65 -7.33 -12.11
C THR A 33 3.02 -5.98 -12.73
N GLN A 34 2.05 -5.10 -12.98
CA GLN A 34 2.24 -3.83 -13.67
C GLN A 34 2.79 -2.73 -12.75
N TRP A 35 2.36 -2.69 -11.49
CA TRP A 35 2.74 -1.64 -10.53
C TRP A 35 3.66 -2.14 -9.42
N ARG A 36 3.71 -3.46 -9.17
CA ARG A 36 4.61 -4.04 -8.16
C ARG A 36 6.06 -4.04 -8.64
N ASP A 37 6.96 -3.93 -7.68
CA ASP A 37 8.39 -4.10 -7.96
C ASP A 37 8.66 -5.55 -8.39
N ARG A 38 9.20 -5.72 -9.60
CA ARG A 38 9.60 -7.03 -10.15
C ARG A 38 10.59 -7.77 -9.26
N PHE A 39 11.36 -7.06 -8.44
CA PHE A 39 12.37 -7.65 -7.56
C PHE A 39 11.88 -7.91 -6.14
N ALA A 40 10.66 -7.50 -5.79
CA ALA A 40 10.06 -7.80 -4.49
C ALA A 40 9.35 -9.17 -4.55
N PRO A 41 9.49 -10.03 -3.53
CA PRO A 41 8.79 -11.31 -3.49
C PRO A 41 7.28 -11.09 -3.54
N PHE A 42 6.63 -11.78 -4.49
CA PHE A 42 5.18 -11.76 -4.64
C PHE A 42 4.52 -12.26 -3.35
N GLN A 43 3.53 -11.51 -2.86
CA GLN A 43 2.74 -11.91 -1.71
C GLN A 43 1.27 -11.80 -2.09
N ASP A 44 0.55 -12.88 -1.82
CA ASP A 44 -0.85 -13.02 -2.19
C ASP A 44 -1.71 -12.00 -1.46
N VAL A 45 -2.84 -11.66 -2.09
CA VAL A 45 -3.92 -10.92 -1.45
C VAL A 45 -4.47 -11.77 -0.31
N THR A 46 -4.43 -11.27 0.91
CA THR A 46 -4.97 -11.93 2.10
C THR A 46 -6.39 -11.50 2.43
N ARG A 47 -6.78 -10.29 2.00
CA ARG A 47 -8.14 -9.74 2.13
C ARG A 47 -8.38 -8.74 1.02
N ALA A 48 -9.52 -8.85 0.34
CA ALA A 48 -9.98 -7.88 -0.64
C ALA A 48 -11.46 -7.58 -0.39
N GLU A 49 -11.77 -6.29 -0.21
CA GLU A 49 -13.13 -5.80 -0.05
C GLU A 49 -13.36 -4.72 -1.11
N PRO A 50 -14.29 -4.97 -2.06
CA PRO A 50 -14.60 -4.02 -3.12
C PRO A 50 -14.82 -2.62 -2.57
N TYR A 51 -14.25 -1.62 -3.27
CA TYR A 51 -14.38 -0.19 -2.94
C TYR A 51 -13.86 0.22 -1.56
N THR A 52 -13.20 -0.67 -0.82
CA THR A 52 -12.87 -0.42 0.59
C THR A 52 -11.40 -0.67 0.85
N LEU A 53 -10.90 -1.89 0.58
CA LEU A 53 -9.50 -2.21 0.85
C LEU A 53 -8.97 -3.44 0.10
N VAL A 54 -7.64 -3.49 -0.07
CA VAL A 54 -6.89 -4.69 -0.48
C VAL A 54 -5.66 -4.85 0.42
N ALA A 55 -5.52 -6.00 1.08
CA ALA A 55 -4.43 -6.33 1.99
C ALA A 55 -3.62 -7.53 1.47
N TYR A 56 -2.32 -7.53 1.78
CA TYR A 56 -1.36 -8.52 1.29
C TYR A 56 -0.57 -9.20 2.41
N GLY A 57 -0.01 -10.38 2.12
CA GLY A 57 0.75 -11.19 3.07
C GLY A 57 2.00 -10.52 3.66
N ASN A 58 2.54 -9.47 3.03
CA ASN A 58 3.65 -8.68 3.58
C ASN A 58 3.23 -7.54 4.53
N GLY A 59 1.96 -7.48 4.92
CA GLY A 59 1.43 -6.44 5.80
C GLY A 59 1.17 -5.10 5.11
N LEU A 60 1.20 -5.05 3.78
CA LEU A 60 0.79 -3.90 2.99
C LEU A 60 -0.75 -3.89 2.88
N VAL A 61 -1.36 -2.74 3.15
CA VAL A 61 -2.82 -2.56 3.08
C VAL A 61 -3.13 -1.28 2.32
N PHE A 62 -3.92 -1.39 1.26
CA PHE A 62 -4.47 -0.26 0.52
C PHE A 62 -5.90 -0.03 0.98
N GLY A 63 -6.21 1.17 1.45
CA GLY A 63 -7.57 1.67 1.64
C GLY A 63 -7.98 2.49 0.42
N ILE A 64 -9.20 2.25 -0.05
CA ILE A 64 -9.79 2.86 -1.24
C ILE A 64 -10.99 3.68 -0.76
N GLU A 65 -10.95 4.98 -0.96
CA GLU A 65 -12.05 5.87 -0.57
C GLU A 65 -12.45 6.75 -1.76
N PRO A 66 -13.75 7.08 -1.94
CA PRO A 66 -14.15 8.09 -2.92
C PRO A 66 -13.42 9.40 -2.65
N GLY A 67 -12.84 9.98 -3.71
CA GLY A 67 -12.14 11.25 -3.62
C GLY A 67 -13.06 12.40 -3.20
N PRO A 68 -12.51 13.49 -2.65
CA PRO A 68 -13.30 14.64 -2.22
C PRO A 68 -14.12 15.17 -3.39
N GLU A 69 -15.40 15.45 -3.12
CA GLU A 69 -16.35 15.99 -4.10
C GLU A 69 -16.55 15.11 -5.37
N GLY A 70 -16.22 13.82 -5.30
CA GLY A 70 -16.37 12.89 -6.43
C GLY A 70 -15.29 13.03 -7.50
N SER A 71 -14.13 13.62 -7.17
CA SER A 71 -13.00 13.86 -8.07
C SER A 71 -12.23 12.61 -8.51
N GLY A 72 -12.56 11.43 -7.98
CA GLY A 72 -11.89 10.17 -8.27
C GLY A 72 -11.81 9.30 -7.03
N THR A 73 -10.59 8.91 -6.66
CA THR A 73 -10.31 8.01 -5.54
C THR A 73 -9.17 8.54 -4.69
N THR A 74 -9.36 8.63 -3.38
CA THR A 74 -8.27 8.78 -2.42
C THR A 74 -7.76 7.38 -2.08
N LEU A 75 -6.54 7.08 -2.53
CA LEU A 75 -5.87 5.82 -2.28
C LEU A 75 -4.87 5.99 -1.14
N THR A 76 -5.08 5.27 -0.04
CA THR A 76 -4.19 5.27 1.12
C THR A 76 -3.48 3.92 1.19
N VAL A 77 -2.15 3.91 1.32
CA VAL A 77 -1.39 2.68 1.58
C VAL A 77 -0.77 2.75 2.97
N SER A 78 -0.84 1.64 3.70
CA SER A 78 -0.19 1.49 4.99
C SER A 78 0.62 0.20 5.06
N LYS A 79 1.67 0.23 5.89
CA LYS A 79 2.50 -0.93 6.19
C LYS A 79 2.84 -0.92 7.68
N SER A 80 2.59 -2.04 8.35
CA SER A 80 2.92 -2.21 9.76
C SER A 80 4.09 -3.19 9.92
N TRP A 81 5.06 -2.82 10.74
CA TRP A 81 6.16 -3.69 11.13
C TRP A 81 6.12 -3.96 12.62
N GLU A 82 6.24 -5.23 12.95
CA GLU A 82 6.32 -5.71 14.32
C GLU A 82 7.72 -6.28 14.56
N SER A 83 8.29 -5.97 15.72
CA SER A 83 9.55 -6.55 16.13
C SER A 83 9.56 -6.82 17.62
N SER A 84 10.14 -7.95 18.00
CA SER A 84 10.32 -8.34 19.40
C SER A 84 11.74 -8.04 19.87
N GLY A 85 11.88 -7.51 21.08
CA GLY A 85 13.18 -7.39 21.74
C GLY A 85 13.93 -6.07 21.46
N ALA A 86 15.00 -5.85 22.23
CA ALA A 86 15.71 -4.56 22.28
C ALA A 86 16.37 -4.20 20.94
N MET A 87 16.96 -5.17 20.24
CA MET A 87 17.53 -4.97 18.90
C MET A 87 16.45 -4.70 17.85
N GLY A 88 15.27 -5.31 18.00
CA GLY A 88 14.10 -5.03 17.17
C GLY A 88 13.60 -3.60 17.32
N ALA A 89 13.54 -3.10 18.56
CA ALA A 89 13.18 -1.71 18.86
C ALA A 89 14.17 -0.69 18.27
N ILE A 90 15.47 -1.02 18.26
CA ILE A 90 16.51 -0.18 17.64
C ILE A 90 16.36 -0.21 16.11
N GLY A 91 16.19 -1.38 15.52
CA GLY A 91 15.91 -1.52 14.08
C GLY A 91 14.71 -0.68 13.65
N LEU A 92 13.58 -0.78 14.37
CA LEU A 92 12.38 0.02 14.12
C LEU A 92 12.60 1.53 14.23
N ARG A 93 13.55 2.00 15.04
CA ARG A 93 13.93 3.42 15.15
C ARG A 93 14.84 3.88 14.01
N LEU A 94 15.73 3.00 13.53
CA LEU A 94 16.64 3.30 12.43
C LEU A 94 15.91 3.39 11.09
N PHE A 95 14.78 2.70 10.94
CA PHE A 95 13.86 2.96 9.83
C PHE A 95 13.27 4.37 9.98
N GLY A 96 13.78 5.30 9.16
CA GLY A 96 13.27 6.66 9.10
C GLY A 96 11.82 6.64 8.62
N LYS A 97 10.88 7.12 9.45
CA LYS A 97 9.45 7.21 9.09
C LYS A 97 9.26 7.88 7.74
N LYS A 98 9.95 8.99 7.53
CA LYS A 98 9.88 9.76 6.28
C LYS A 98 10.31 8.95 5.06
N ALA A 99 11.42 8.21 5.15
CA ALA A 99 11.88 7.37 4.04
C ALA A 99 10.88 6.26 3.69
N GLN A 100 10.24 5.67 4.71
CA GLN A 100 9.20 4.66 4.50
C GLN A 100 7.92 5.25 3.91
N GLU A 101 7.49 6.43 4.36
CA GLU A 101 6.35 7.13 3.77
C GLU A 101 6.64 7.58 2.33
N GLU A 102 7.89 7.96 2.01
CA GLU A 102 8.34 8.27 0.65
C GLU A 102 8.35 7.02 -0.25
N GLU A 103 8.79 5.85 0.26
CA GLU A 103 8.71 4.58 -0.46
C GLU A 103 7.24 4.16 -0.74
N LEU A 104 6.37 4.34 0.25
CA LEU A 104 4.93 4.10 0.11
C LEU A 104 4.29 5.07 -0.89
N LEU A 105 4.67 6.35 -0.87
CA LEU A 105 4.20 7.31 -1.85
C LEU A 105 4.70 6.98 -3.26
N ALA A 106 5.95 6.54 -3.42
CA ALA A 106 6.49 6.08 -4.70
C ALA A 106 5.77 4.83 -5.21
N LEU A 107 5.27 3.98 -4.30
CA LEU A 107 4.39 2.86 -4.67
C LEU A 107 3.03 3.36 -5.17
N LEU A 108 2.40 4.30 -4.48
CA LEU A 108 1.14 4.91 -4.92
C LEU A 108 1.28 5.59 -6.29
N ARG A 109 2.39 6.29 -6.55
CA ARG A 109 2.69 6.90 -7.85
C ARG A 109 2.83 5.88 -8.99
N ARG A 110 3.33 4.68 -8.70
CA ARG A 110 3.37 3.59 -9.68
C ARG A 110 1.97 3.07 -10.00
N VAL A 111 1.14 2.89 -8.97
CA VAL A 111 -0.27 2.50 -9.15
C VAL A 111 -1.01 3.56 -9.98
N GLU A 112 -0.88 4.83 -9.63
CA GLU A 112 -1.42 5.97 -10.41
C GLU A 112 -0.94 5.93 -11.87
N SER A 113 0.37 5.71 -12.10
CA SER A 113 0.91 5.65 -13.46
C SER A 113 0.27 4.55 -14.30
N VAL A 114 0.07 3.36 -13.74
CA VAL A 114 -0.57 2.25 -14.47
C VAL A 114 -2.02 2.60 -14.80
N LEU A 115 -2.77 3.12 -13.83
CA LEU A 115 -4.18 3.51 -13.99
C LEU A 115 -4.38 4.59 -15.06
N LEU A 116 -3.46 5.54 -15.17
CA LEU A 116 -3.62 6.69 -16.07
C LEU A 116 -3.05 6.48 -17.47
N TYR A 117 -2.04 5.62 -17.64
CA TYR A 117 -1.26 5.57 -18.87
C TYR A 117 -1.20 4.19 -19.56
N ASP A 118 -1.34 3.08 -18.82
CA ASP A 118 -1.23 1.74 -19.39
C ASP A 118 -2.59 1.07 -19.68
N GLY A 119 -3.69 1.67 -19.21
CA GLY A 119 -5.07 1.40 -19.64
C GLY A 119 -5.63 0.02 -19.23
N ILE A 120 -6.60 0.03 -18.31
CA ILE A 120 -7.70 -0.96 -18.27
C ILE A 120 -8.78 -0.47 -19.25
#